data_AF-A0A819L1W4-F1
#
_entry.id   AF-A0A819L1W4-F1
#
_cell.length_a   1.000
_cell.length_b   1.000
_cell.length_c   1.000
_cell.angle_alpha   90.00
_cell.angle_beta   90.00
_cell.angle_gamma   90.00
#
_symmetry.space_group_name_H-M   'P 1'
#
loop_
_entity.id
_entity.type
_entity.pdbx_description
1 polymer ?
#
loop_
_entity_poly.entity_id
_entity_poly.type
_entity_poly.pdbx_seq_one_letter_code
_entity_poly.pdbx_strand_id
1 'polypeptide(L)'
;MIIIGSITISSILVNGRTIRVAKPAGHVPLRTGANPNKGPEPNGKGKSDIVYTLGERVLTGPTPVNIIYYGDWSPEDQAVINTFIHNIGQSSWFNIQKTYYYQQDADSPQIFTEGPLGLGGIYVDNYSLGKTLNPGMVPQIVQNAIQNGNVQDYADSIYLVLGSGDVSESYDDSNSFCKPYCGYHQYFTMNDKNYVYAYAGNPTTNCPSCIPTQNRRVSPSGQIAADGMLTSIAHEIAEAMSDPETQTWRDKQGNENADK
;
A
#
# COMPACT_ATOMS: atom_id res chain seq x y z
N MET A 1 -18.82 21.40 -7.26
CA MET A 1 -19.29 20.38 -6.30
C MET A 1 -19.66 19.14 -7.09
N ILE A 2 -18.67 18.29 -7.39
CA ILE A 2 -18.88 17.02 -8.08
C ILE A 2 -18.98 15.97 -6.98
N ILE A 3 -20.18 15.44 -6.79
CA ILE A 3 -20.44 14.32 -5.89
C ILE A 3 -19.93 13.07 -6.59
N ILE A 4 -18.75 12.56 -6.20
CA ILE A 4 -18.26 11.27 -6.68
C ILE A 4 -19.09 10.20 -5.97
N GLY A 5 -20.15 9.74 -6.63
CA GLY A 5 -21.02 8.68 -6.14
C GLY A 5 -20.27 7.36 -6.04
N SER A 6 -20.49 6.63 -4.94
CA SER A 6 -19.95 5.28 -4.72
C SER A 6 -20.37 4.35 -5.86
N ILE A 7 -19.40 3.97 -6.70
CA ILE A 7 -19.57 2.94 -7.72
C ILE A 7 -18.81 1.70 -7.25
N THR A 8 -19.56 0.67 -6.90
CA THR A 8 -19.04 -0.67 -6.60
C THR A 8 -18.62 -1.36 -7.89
N ILE A 9 -17.31 -1.43 -8.16
CA ILE A 9 -16.74 -2.36 -9.15
C ILE A 9 -15.82 -3.33 -8.40
N SER A 10 -16.23 -4.60 -8.38
CA SER A 10 -15.78 -5.59 -7.40
C SER A 10 -14.97 -6.74 -7.98
N SER A 11 -14.20 -6.57 -9.07
CA SER A 11 -13.39 -7.71 -9.53
C SER A 11 -12.16 -7.46 -10.40
N ILE A 12 -11.08 -8.18 -10.08
CA ILE A 12 -9.84 -8.34 -10.85
C ILE A 12 -9.70 -9.83 -11.22
N LEU A 13 -9.14 -10.17 -12.38
CA LEU A 13 -8.88 -11.57 -12.76
C LEU A 13 -7.45 -11.97 -12.40
N VAL A 14 -7.27 -13.05 -11.62
CA VAL A 14 -5.98 -13.70 -11.39
C VAL A 14 -6.11 -15.17 -11.80
N ASN A 15 -5.23 -15.65 -12.67
CA ASN A 15 -5.25 -17.02 -13.23
C ASN A 15 -6.63 -17.45 -13.78
N GLY A 16 -7.34 -16.52 -14.44
CA GLY A 16 -8.65 -16.79 -15.05
C GLY A 16 -9.82 -16.85 -14.05
N ARG A 17 -9.62 -16.48 -12.79
CA ARG A 17 -10.67 -16.41 -11.76
C ARG A 17 -10.87 -15.00 -11.23
N THR A 18 -12.14 -14.65 -11.02
CA THR A 18 -12.59 -13.34 -10.52
C THR A 18 -12.27 -13.21 -9.02
N ILE A 19 -11.33 -12.34 -8.67
CA ILE A 19 -11.03 -11.89 -7.30
C ILE A 19 -11.84 -10.64 -6.99
N ARG A 20 -12.64 -10.63 -5.92
CA ARG A 20 -13.26 -9.40 -5.41
C ARG A 20 -12.30 -8.70 -4.44
N VAL A 21 -11.90 -7.47 -4.76
CA VAL A 21 -11.20 -6.60 -3.82
C VAL A 21 -12.17 -6.26 -2.69
N ALA A 22 -11.82 -6.65 -1.45
CA ALA A 22 -12.60 -6.34 -0.27
C ALA A 22 -12.02 -5.08 0.41
N LYS A 23 -12.76 -4.48 1.34
CA LYS A 23 -12.18 -3.48 2.24
C LYS A 23 -11.15 -4.19 3.14
N PRO A 24 -9.90 -3.72 3.23
CA PRO A 24 -8.90 -4.36 4.08
C PRO A 24 -9.29 -4.29 5.56
N ALA A 25 -8.81 -5.26 6.34
CA ALA A 25 -9.05 -5.31 7.76
C ALA A 25 -8.06 -4.43 8.51
N GLY A 26 -8.35 -3.13 8.56
CA GLY A 26 -7.57 -2.17 9.33
C GLY A 26 -6.38 -1.60 8.55
N HIS A 27 -6.31 -0.28 8.63
CA HIS A 27 -5.26 0.63 8.18
C HIS A 27 -4.93 1.49 9.43
N VAL A 28 -3.69 1.95 9.61
CA VAL A 28 -3.39 2.96 10.64
C VAL A 28 -3.42 4.32 9.94
N PRO A 29 -4.47 5.14 10.13
CA PRO A 29 -4.49 6.48 9.58
C PRO A 29 -3.32 7.25 10.17
N LEU A 30 -2.39 7.66 9.31
CA LEU A 30 -1.19 8.34 9.77
C LEU A 30 -1.54 9.76 10.21
N ARG A 31 -1.66 9.94 11.53
CA ARG A 31 -1.74 11.27 12.15
C ARG A 31 -0.35 11.89 12.23
N THR A 32 0.09 12.54 11.18
CA THR A 32 1.21 13.49 11.30
C THR A 32 0.72 14.74 12.04
N GLY A 33 0.86 14.78 13.37
CA GLY A 33 0.76 16.02 14.15
C GLY A 33 -0.34 16.15 15.23
N ALA A 34 -1.00 15.07 15.70
CA ALA A 34 -2.00 15.19 16.78
C ALA A 34 -1.64 14.40 18.05
N ASN A 35 -1.56 15.15 19.16
CA ASN A 35 -1.38 14.76 20.57
C ASN A 35 -1.67 13.27 20.93
N PRO A 36 -0.72 12.52 21.52
CA PRO A 36 -0.82 11.08 21.82
C PRO A 36 -1.85 10.68 22.89
N ASN A 37 -2.64 11.61 23.43
CA ASN A 37 -3.54 11.36 24.56
C ASN A 37 -5.02 11.14 24.20
N LYS A 38 -5.35 10.69 22.99
CA LYS A 38 -6.74 10.28 22.70
C LYS A 38 -6.79 8.90 22.05
N GLY A 39 -7.05 7.89 22.89
CA GLY A 39 -7.29 6.51 22.46
C GLY A 39 -8.46 6.39 21.47
N PRO A 40 -8.62 5.24 20.82
CA PRO A 40 -9.66 5.03 19.83
C PRO A 40 -11.03 5.04 20.53
N GLU A 41 -11.83 6.08 20.29
CA GLU A 41 -13.25 6.05 20.64
C GLU A 41 -14.02 5.25 19.58
N PRO A 42 -14.74 4.19 19.97
CA PRO A 42 -15.71 3.55 19.11
C PRO A 42 -17.00 4.38 19.16
N ASN A 43 -17.37 5.00 18.04
CA ASN A 43 -18.73 5.35 17.57
C ASN A 43 -18.79 6.75 16.94
N GLY A 44 -19.19 6.82 15.67
CA GLY A 44 -19.64 8.09 15.07
C GLY A 44 -19.47 8.14 13.56
N LYS A 45 -20.50 7.68 12.84
CA LYS A 45 -20.66 7.91 11.41
C LYS A 45 -20.62 9.41 11.10
N GLY A 46 -19.51 9.89 10.57
CA GLY A 46 -19.42 11.17 9.87
C GLY A 46 -18.64 10.92 8.58
N LYS A 47 -19.33 10.76 7.46
CA LYS A 47 -18.68 10.78 6.14
C LYS A 47 -18.07 12.17 5.97
N SER A 48 -16.77 12.26 6.15
CA SER A 48 -15.96 13.38 5.71
C SER A 48 -15.55 13.12 4.27
N ASP A 49 -15.64 14.17 3.45
CA ASP A 49 -15.19 14.11 2.06
C ASP A 49 -13.67 14.05 2.03
N ILE A 50 -13.14 13.29 1.07
CA ILE A 50 -11.72 13.38 0.72
C ILE A 50 -11.49 14.76 0.12
N VAL A 51 -10.47 15.46 0.63
CA VAL A 51 -10.01 16.75 0.11
C VAL A 51 -8.59 16.58 -0.46
N TYR A 52 -8.15 17.54 -1.25
CA TYR A 52 -6.79 17.56 -1.80
C TYR A 52 -6.04 18.81 -1.33
N THR A 53 -4.73 18.66 -1.07
CA THR A 53 -3.84 19.76 -0.68
C THR A 53 -3.05 20.24 -1.90
N LEU A 54 -3.14 21.53 -2.24
CA LEU A 54 -2.38 22.14 -3.34
C LEU A 54 -0.88 22.09 -3.08
N GLY A 55 -0.10 21.80 -4.12
CA GLY A 55 1.37 21.76 -4.06
C GLY A 55 1.96 20.47 -3.47
N GLU A 56 1.14 19.62 -2.84
CA GLU A 56 1.58 18.33 -2.29
C GLU A 56 1.69 17.26 -3.37
N ARG A 57 2.69 16.40 -3.25
CA ARG A 57 3.08 15.45 -4.30
C ARG A 57 2.02 14.38 -4.55
N VAL A 58 1.92 13.96 -5.82
CA VAL A 58 1.14 12.80 -6.30
C VAL A 58 1.97 12.07 -7.35
N LEU A 59 1.86 10.74 -7.45
CA LEU A 59 2.57 9.96 -8.47
C LEU A 59 1.82 10.03 -9.82
N THR A 60 2.19 11.00 -10.66
CA THR A 60 1.48 11.30 -11.93
C THR A 60 2.06 10.59 -13.16
N GLY A 61 3.34 10.21 -13.12
CA GLY A 61 4.05 9.55 -14.22
C GLY A 61 3.96 8.02 -14.19
N PRO A 62 4.78 7.33 -15.02
CA PRO A 62 4.99 5.89 -14.88
C PRO A 62 5.44 5.55 -13.46
N THR A 63 4.74 4.61 -12.81
CA THR A 63 4.98 4.21 -11.42
C THR A 63 5.37 2.74 -11.36
N PRO A 64 6.67 2.41 -11.42
CA PRO A 64 7.14 1.06 -11.15
C PRO A 64 6.85 0.68 -9.69
N VAL A 65 6.36 -0.52 -9.48
CA VAL A 65 6.25 -1.13 -8.15
C VAL A 65 7.41 -2.12 -8.00
N ASN A 66 8.45 -1.72 -7.27
CA ASN A 66 9.59 -2.57 -6.95
C ASN A 66 9.23 -3.45 -5.75
N ILE A 67 9.32 -4.76 -5.89
CA ILE A 67 8.95 -5.71 -4.82
C ILE A 67 10.22 -6.17 -4.11
N ILE A 68 10.24 -6.04 -2.79
CA ILE A 68 11.28 -6.57 -1.91
C ILE A 68 10.63 -7.66 -1.04
N TYR A 69 10.83 -8.91 -1.42
CA TYR A 69 10.43 -10.06 -0.61
C TYR A 69 11.40 -10.22 0.55
N TYR A 70 10.97 -9.83 1.75
CA TYR A 70 11.77 -9.86 2.96
C TYR A 70 11.49 -11.14 3.76
N GLY A 71 12.46 -12.04 3.78
CA GLY A 71 12.41 -13.31 4.49
C GLY A 71 12.14 -14.52 3.59
N ASP A 72 11.55 -15.57 4.16
CA ASP A 72 11.36 -16.87 3.50
C ASP A 72 10.03 -16.91 2.73
N TRP A 73 10.13 -16.78 1.42
CA TRP A 73 9.00 -16.69 0.50
C TRP A 73 8.99 -17.86 -0.48
N SER A 74 7.86 -18.58 -0.53
CA SER A 74 7.66 -19.63 -1.53
C SER A 74 7.60 -19.03 -2.95
N PRO A 75 8.16 -19.70 -3.98
CA PRO A 75 7.99 -19.27 -5.37
C PRO A 75 6.53 -19.15 -5.80
N GLU A 76 5.65 -19.98 -5.25
CA GLU A 76 4.21 -19.98 -5.54
C GLU A 76 3.52 -18.71 -5.03
N ASP A 77 3.82 -18.27 -3.80
CA ASP A 77 3.29 -17.02 -3.26
C ASP A 77 3.81 -15.82 -4.05
N GLN A 78 5.11 -15.81 -4.37
CA GLN A 78 5.72 -14.76 -5.19
C GLN A 78 5.05 -14.68 -6.57
N ALA A 79 4.76 -15.82 -7.20
CA ALA A 79 4.11 -15.84 -8.51
C ALA A 79 2.73 -15.19 -8.49
N VAL A 80 1.93 -15.42 -7.43
CA VAL A 80 0.61 -14.79 -7.26
C VAL A 80 0.74 -13.27 -7.15
N ILE A 81 1.63 -12.79 -6.28
CA ILE A 81 1.81 -11.37 -6.02
C ILE A 81 2.43 -10.66 -7.24
N ASN A 82 3.46 -11.23 -7.87
CA ASN A 82 4.07 -10.68 -9.08
C ASN A 82 3.05 -10.56 -10.21
N THR A 83 2.23 -11.59 -10.41
CA THR A 83 1.15 -11.57 -11.41
C THR A 83 0.14 -10.48 -11.11
N PHE A 84 -0.24 -10.32 -9.84
CA PHE A 84 -1.17 -9.26 -9.44
C PHE A 84 -0.62 -7.87 -9.74
N ILE A 85 0.61 -7.56 -9.30
CA ILE A 85 1.26 -6.26 -9.53
C ILE A 85 1.45 -5.97 -11.02
N HIS A 86 1.81 -6.97 -11.81
CA HIS A 86 1.95 -6.82 -13.26
C HIS A 86 0.64 -6.38 -13.95
N ASN A 87 -0.52 -6.82 -13.43
CA ASN A 87 -1.81 -6.64 -14.08
C ASN A 87 -2.70 -5.57 -13.44
N ILE A 88 -2.49 -5.19 -12.18
CA ILE A 88 -3.41 -4.30 -11.44
C ILE A 88 -3.61 -2.95 -12.13
N GLY A 89 -2.54 -2.37 -12.71
CA GLY A 89 -2.58 -1.09 -13.42
C GLY A 89 -3.47 -1.07 -14.68
N GLN A 90 -3.81 -2.24 -15.22
CA GLN A 90 -4.70 -2.40 -16.38
C GLN A 90 -6.15 -2.71 -15.98
N SER A 91 -6.42 -2.87 -14.67
CA SER A 91 -7.75 -3.21 -14.18
C SER A 91 -8.70 -2.03 -14.24
N SER A 92 -9.99 -2.32 -14.38
CA SER A 92 -11.05 -1.31 -14.28
C SER A 92 -11.11 -0.65 -12.90
N TRP A 93 -10.75 -1.39 -11.85
CA TRP A 93 -10.61 -0.85 -10.50
C TRP A 93 -9.55 0.25 -10.44
N PHE A 94 -8.40 0.04 -11.09
CA PHE A 94 -7.33 1.03 -11.11
C PHE A 94 -7.65 2.29 -11.93
N ASN A 95 -8.64 2.26 -12.82
CA ASN A 95 -9.11 3.49 -13.49
C ASN A 95 -9.69 4.52 -12.50
N ILE A 96 -10.13 4.10 -11.30
CA ILE A 96 -10.51 5.03 -10.23
C ILE A 96 -9.29 5.84 -9.78
N GLN A 97 -8.12 5.19 -9.68
CA GLN A 97 -6.89 5.86 -9.28
C GLN A 97 -6.50 6.97 -10.24
N LYS A 98 -6.76 6.82 -11.54
CA LYS A 98 -6.51 7.84 -12.59
C LYS A 98 -7.34 9.11 -12.47
N THR A 99 -8.29 9.17 -11.54
CA THR A 99 -9.12 10.37 -11.30
C THR A 99 -8.51 11.33 -10.27
N TYR A 100 -7.51 10.87 -9.52
CA TYR A 100 -6.73 11.69 -8.59
C TYR A 100 -5.71 12.54 -9.37
N TYR A 101 -5.32 13.68 -8.80
CA TYR A 101 -4.43 14.61 -9.50
C TYR A 101 -3.58 15.44 -8.55
N TYR A 102 -2.45 15.90 -9.08
CA TYR A 102 -1.64 16.97 -8.54
C TYR A 102 -2.11 18.32 -9.08
N GLN A 103 -2.06 19.36 -8.26
CA GLN A 103 -2.27 20.74 -8.68
C GLN A 103 -1.41 21.68 -7.81
N GLN A 104 -0.54 22.48 -8.42
CA GLN A 104 0.44 23.32 -7.71
C GLN A 104 -0.22 24.45 -6.89
N ASP A 105 -1.20 25.13 -7.49
CA ASP A 105 -1.98 26.20 -6.90
C ASP A 105 -3.37 26.28 -7.56
N ALA A 106 -4.24 27.17 -7.09
CA ALA A 106 -5.64 27.25 -7.54
C ALA A 106 -5.80 27.55 -9.05
N ASP A 107 -4.79 28.15 -9.67
CA ASP A 107 -4.81 28.59 -11.07
C ASP A 107 -4.07 27.61 -12.01
N SER A 108 -3.27 26.70 -11.45
CA SER A 108 -2.51 25.70 -12.19
C SER A 108 -3.40 24.60 -12.79
N PRO A 109 -3.05 24.02 -13.94
CA PRO A 109 -3.76 22.87 -14.49
C PRO A 109 -3.60 21.64 -13.58
N GLN A 110 -4.60 20.77 -13.61
CA GLN A 110 -4.55 19.47 -12.94
C GLN A 110 -3.67 18.49 -13.74
N ILE A 111 -2.80 17.77 -13.05
CA ILE A 111 -1.96 16.70 -13.61
C ILE A 111 -2.41 15.39 -12.98
N PHE A 112 -3.07 14.54 -13.75
CA PHE A 112 -3.69 13.30 -13.26
C PHE A 112 -2.68 12.16 -13.09
N THR A 113 -3.03 11.22 -12.22
CA THR A 113 -2.34 9.93 -11.95
C THR A 113 -2.52 8.93 -13.10
N GLU A 114 -2.21 9.31 -14.33
CA GLU A 114 -2.54 8.50 -15.50
C GLU A 114 -1.76 7.17 -15.57
N GLY A 115 -0.60 7.09 -14.91
CA GLY A 115 0.28 5.92 -15.00
C GLY A 115 0.83 5.73 -16.43
N PRO A 116 1.53 4.63 -16.73
CA PRO A 116 1.21 3.29 -16.28
C PRO A 116 1.79 2.95 -14.90
N LEU A 117 1.02 2.20 -14.12
CA LEU A 117 1.55 1.44 -12.98
C LEU A 117 1.84 0.00 -13.42
N GLY A 118 2.97 -0.53 -13.01
CA GLY A 118 3.35 -1.89 -13.35
C GLY A 118 4.53 -2.42 -12.53
N LEU A 119 4.84 -3.69 -12.77
CA LEU A 119 5.93 -4.38 -12.08
C LEU A 119 7.28 -3.73 -12.41
N GLY A 120 8.01 -3.31 -11.37
CA GLY A 120 9.40 -2.86 -11.44
C GLY A 120 10.39 -3.99 -11.18
N GLY A 121 11.45 -3.70 -10.43
CA GLY A 121 12.42 -4.70 -9.99
C GLY A 121 11.85 -5.65 -8.92
N ILE A 122 12.39 -6.86 -8.87
CA ILE A 122 12.09 -7.84 -7.81
C ILE A 122 13.40 -8.17 -7.11
N TYR A 123 13.41 -8.09 -5.79
CA TYR A 123 14.54 -8.44 -4.95
C TYR A 123 14.08 -9.36 -3.81
N VAL A 124 14.88 -10.38 -3.50
CA VAL A 124 14.68 -11.25 -2.34
C VAL A 124 15.74 -10.90 -1.31
N ASP A 125 15.29 -10.34 -0.19
CA ASP A 125 16.11 -10.02 0.96
C ASP A 125 15.97 -11.15 2.00
N ASN A 126 17.05 -11.93 2.18
CA ASN A 126 17.06 -13.06 3.11
C ASN A 126 17.35 -12.60 4.56
N TYR A 127 16.42 -11.84 5.14
CA TYR A 127 16.47 -11.36 6.53
C TYR A 127 17.70 -10.48 6.86
N SER A 128 18.05 -9.53 5.98
CA SER A 128 19.25 -8.67 6.13
C SER A 128 19.31 -7.88 7.45
N LEU A 129 18.17 -7.66 8.10
CA LEU A 129 18.02 -6.98 9.40
C LEU A 129 17.40 -7.90 10.48
N GLY A 130 17.32 -9.21 10.24
CA GLY A 130 16.73 -10.20 11.14
C GLY A 130 15.22 -10.40 10.98
N LYS A 131 14.60 -11.19 11.86
CA LYS A 131 13.15 -11.51 11.79
C LYS A 131 12.26 -10.53 12.55
N THR A 132 12.84 -9.61 13.31
CA THR A 132 12.10 -8.61 14.09
C THR A 132 12.45 -7.23 13.59
N LEU A 133 11.49 -6.59 12.93
CA LEU A 133 11.63 -5.26 12.35
C LEU A 133 11.02 -4.22 13.29
N ASN A 134 11.80 -3.17 13.55
CA ASN A 134 11.32 -1.96 14.21
C ASN A 134 10.97 -0.88 13.17
N PRO A 135 10.37 0.25 13.57
CA PRO A 135 9.85 1.25 12.62
C PRO A 135 10.89 1.80 11.64
N GLY A 136 12.15 1.90 12.06
CA GLY A 136 13.24 2.40 11.22
C GLY A 136 13.80 1.37 10.23
N MET A 137 13.45 0.09 10.39
CA MET A 137 14.07 -0.99 9.61
C MET A 137 13.43 -1.19 8.24
N VAL A 138 12.12 -0.95 8.09
CA VAL A 138 11.45 -1.05 6.77
C VAL A 138 12.01 -0.04 5.76
N PRO A 139 12.12 1.28 6.06
CA PRO A 139 12.76 2.22 5.14
C PRO A 139 14.25 1.89 4.95
N GLN A 140 14.93 1.33 5.96
CA GLN A 140 16.33 0.88 5.82
C GLN A 140 16.46 -0.29 4.82
N ILE A 141 15.52 -1.25 4.79
CA ILE A 141 15.49 -2.33 3.80
C ILE A 141 15.44 -1.74 2.38
N VAL A 142 14.57 -0.76 2.16
CA VAL A 142 14.46 -0.09 0.86
C VAL A 142 15.75 0.65 0.49
N GLN A 143 16.31 1.42 1.44
CA GLN A 143 17.57 2.13 1.22
C GLN A 143 18.71 1.17 0.85
N ASN A 144 18.86 0.06 1.57
CA ASN A 144 19.87 -0.96 1.28
C ASN A 144 19.65 -1.59 -0.10
N ALA A 145 18.40 -1.89 -0.48
CA ALA A 145 18.09 -2.47 -1.78
C ALA A 145 18.46 -1.52 -2.93
N ILE A 146 18.20 -0.22 -2.77
CA ILE A 146 18.57 0.82 -3.75
C ILE A 146 20.10 0.98 -3.81
N GLN A 147 20.76 1.18 -2.67
CA GLN A 147 22.20 1.46 -2.59
C GLN A 147 23.06 0.30 -3.12
N ASN A 148 22.59 -0.94 -2.94
CA ASN A 148 23.26 -2.13 -3.46
C ASN A 148 22.90 -2.45 -4.92
N GLY A 149 22.04 -1.64 -5.56
CA GLY A 149 21.62 -1.84 -6.95
C GLY A 149 20.71 -3.06 -7.16
N ASN A 150 20.07 -3.56 -6.09
CA ASN A 150 19.13 -4.69 -6.16
C ASN A 150 17.77 -4.27 -6.75
N VAL A 151 17.40 -3.00 -6.57
CA VAL A 151 16.26 -2.35 -7.21
C VAL A 151 16.70 -1.00 -7.77
N GLN A 152 15.98 -0.49 -8.77
CA GLN A 152 16.31 0.78 -9.42
C GLN A 152 16.14 1.96 -8.47
N ASP A 153 17.09 2.90 -8.44
CA ASP A 153 16.91 4.22 -7.82
C ASP A 153 15.96 5.06 -8.70
N TYR A 154 14.68 5.06 -8.32
CA TYR A 154 13.68 5.94 -8.92
C TYR A 154 12.66 6.40 -7.88
N ALA A 155 12.69 7.69 -7.55
CA ALA A 155 11.88 8.28 -6.47
C ALA A 155 10.37 8.26 -6.74
N ASP A 156 9.94 8.23 -8.01
CA ASP A 156 8.52 8.06 -8.41
C ASP A 156 8.08 6.59 -8.50
N SER A 157 8.86 5.66 -7.91
CA SER A 157 8.46 4.27 -7.72
C SER A 157 7.81 4.06 -6.36
N ILE A 158 7.04 2.97 -6.25
CA ILE A 158 6.62 2.40 -4.97
C ILE A 158 7.56 1.24 -4.64
N TYR A 159 8.21 1.27 -3.47
CA TYR A 159 9.02 0.16 -2.97
C TYR A 159 8.18 -0.67 -1.99
N LEU A 160 7.65 -1.79 -2.47
CA LEU A 160 6.78 -2.67 -1.73
C LEU A 160 7.59 -3.74 -0.99
N VAL A 161 7.72 -3.59 0.33
CA VAL A 161 8.37 -4.56 1.22
C VAL A 161 7.33 -5.56 1.71
N LEU A 162 7.58 -6.85 1.45
CA LEU A 162 6.68 -7.94 1.80
C LEU A 162 7.35 -8.85 2.83
N GLY A 163 6.92 -8.76 4.08
CA GLY A 163 7.46 -9.61 5.16
C GLY A 163 6.91 -11.04 5.08
N SER A 164 7.79 -12.05 5.13
CA SER A 164 7.39 -13.46 5.22
C SER A 164 6.63 -13.75 6.52
N GLY A 165 5.96 -14.90 6.58
CA GLY A 165 5.04 -15.22 7.68
C GLY A 165 5.69 -15.28 9.06
N ASP A 166 7.01 -15.47 9.13
CA ASP A 166 7.80 -15.54 10.36
C ASP A 166 8.53 -14.23 10.70
N VAL A 167 8.23 -13.13 9.99
CA VAL A 167 8.71 -11.78 10.30
C VAL A 167 7.72 -11.08 11.23
N SER A 168 8.22 -10.57 12.33
CA SER A 168 7.49 -9.69 13.24
C SER A 168 7.86 -8.24 12.94
N GLU A 169 6.90 -7.42 12.54
CA GLU A 169 7.11 -6.02 12.24
C GLU A 169 6.28 -5.12 13.17
N SER A 170 6.90 -4.03 13.61
CA SER A 170 6.27 -2.98 14.43
C SER A 170 6.42 -1.63 13.75
N TYR A 171 5.30 -0.91 13.63
CA TYR A 171 5.23 0.44 13.06
C TYR A 171 5.49 1.52 14.11
N ASP A 172 5.10 1.26 15.36
CA ASP A 172 5.46 2.05 16.53
C ASP A 172 5.41 1.19 17.81
N ASP A 173 5.55 1.82 18.98
CA ASP A 173 5.54 1.13 20.28
C ASP A 173 4.21 0.42 20.61
N SER A 174 3.13 0.77 19.91
CA SER A 174 1.75 0.31 20.15
C SER A 174 1.13 -0.44 18.99
N ASN A 175 1.67 -0.28 17.78
CA ASN A 175 1.12 -0.81 16.54
C ASN A 175 2.13 -1.74 15.86
N SER A 176 1.68 -2.96 15.57
CA SER A 176 2.46 -3.98 14.87
C SER A 176 1.64 -4.67 13.80
N PHE A 177 2.30 -5.38 12.90
CA PHE A 177 1.59 -6.19 11.91
C PHE A 177 0.52 -7.07 12.61
N CYS A 178 -0.68 -7.07 12.04
CA CYS A 178 -1.90 -7.66 12.59
C CYS A 178 -2.59 -6.89 13.73
N LYS A 179 -2.05 -5.76 14.17
CA LYS A 179 -2.52 -4.98 15.32
C LYS A 179 -2.24 -3.48 15.14
N PRO A 180 -3.15 -2.69 14.52
CA PRO A 180 -4.45 -3.07 13.94
C PRO A 180 -4.43 -3.24 12.41
N TYR A 181 -3.27 -3.23 11.77
CA TYR A 181 -3.15 -3.13 10.31
C TYR A 181 -2.62 -4.39 9.64
N CYS A 182 -2.80 -4.41 8.32
CA CYS A 182 -2.30 -5.46 7.43
C CYS A 182 -1.19 -4.96 6.50
N GLY A 183 -1.13 -3.64 6.31
CA GLY A 183 -0.09 -2.91 5.62
C GLY A 183 -0.16 -1.43 5.98
N TYR A 184 0.78 -0.68 5.43
CA TYR A 184 0.83 0.79 5.44
C TYR A 184 1.73 1.25 4.30
N HIS A 185 1.57 2.48 3.83
CA HIS A 185 2.62 3.20 3.09
C HIS A 185 3.19 4.36 3.89
N GLN A 186 4.40 4.76 3.51
CA GLN A 186 5.10 5.89 4.09
C GLN A 186 6.18 6.36 3.09
N TYR A 187 6.92 7.40 3.45
CA TYR A 187 8.05 7.88 2.68
C TYR A 187 9.28 8.06 3.54
N PHE A 188 10.45 8.11 2.93
CA PHE A 188 11.67 8.58 3.59
C PHE A 188 12.44 9.49 2.64
N THR A 189 13.27 10.36 3.22
CA THR A 189 14.13 11.24 2.44
C THR A 189 15.55 10.69 2.43
N MET A 190 16.12 10.56 1.23
CA MET A 190 17.52 10.19 1.02
C MET A 190 18.05 10.98 -0.18
N ASN A 191 19.23 11.60 -0.07
CA ASN A 191 19.83 12.40 -1.15
C ASN A 191 18.87 13.46 -1.74
N ASP A 192 18.20 14.21 -0.86
CA ASP A 192 17.24 15.28 -1.20
C ASP A 192 16.04 14.83 -2.07
N LYS A 193 15.73 13.53 -2.07
CA LYS A 193 14.55 12.95 -2.74
C LYS A 193 13.69 12.21 -1.73
N ASN A 194 12.37 12.31 -1.90
CA ASN A 194 11.40 11.53 -1.14
C ASN A 194 11.06 10.23 -1.88
N TYR A 195 11.35 9.10 -1.25
CA TYR A 195 11.05 7.76 -1.74
C TYR A 195 9.82 7.22 -1.04
N VAL A 196 8.91 6.61 -1.79
CA VAL A 196 7.66 6.06 -1.28
C VAL A 196 7.80 4.56 -1.10
N TYR A 197 7.49 4.06 0.09
CA TYR A 197 7.50 2.63 0.35
C TYR A 197 6.17 2.19 0.95
N ALA A 198 5.87 0.91 0.78
CA ALA A 198 4.75 0.26 1.44
C ALA A 198 5.23 -1.03 2.10
N TYR A 199 4.62 -1.38 3.22
CA TYR A 199 4.81 -2.66 3.88
C TYR A 199 3.50 -3.45 3.86
N ALA A 200 3.58 -4.75 3.59
CA ALA A 200 2.50 -5.69 3.86
C ALA A 200 3.07 -7.00 4.40
N GLY A 201 2.52 -7.48 5.52
CA GLY A 201 2.97 -8.71 6.15
C GLY A 201 2.20 -9.94 5.64
N ASN A 202 2.88 -11.08 5.59
CA ASN A 202 2.25 -12.35 5.25
C ASN A 202 1.40 -12.88 6.42
N PRO A 203 0.09 -13.12 6.24
CA PRO A 203 -0.82 -13.45 7.33
C PRO A 203 -0.75 -14.90 7.83
N THR A 204 0.16 -15.73 7.30
CA THR A 204 0.25 -17.18 7.58
C THR A 204 0.39 -17.47 9.08
N THR A 205 1.16 -16.67 9.82
CA THR A 205 1.38 -16.88 11.27
C THR A 205 0.35 -16.12 12.11
N ASN A 206 -0.91 -16.54 11.99
CA ASN A 206 -2.03 -16.11 12.84
C ASN A 206 -2.52 -14.66 12.63
N CYS A 207 -2.58 -14.19 11.38
CA CYS A 207 -3.28 -12.95 11.07
C CYS A 207 -4.50 -13.13 10.14
N PRO A 208 -5.54 -13.89 10.57
CA PRO A 208 -6.70 -14.12 9.73
C PRO A 208 -7.48 -12.85 9.41
N SER A 209 -7.39 -11.80 10.25
CA SER A 209 -8.01 -10.49 9.98
C SER A 209 -7.58 -9.96 8.62
N CYS A 210 -6.30 -10.07 8.26
CA CYS A 210 -5.74 -9.62 6.99
C CYS A 210 -6.09 -10.48 5.78
N ILE A 211 -6.93 -11.51 5.97
CA ILE A 211 -7.44 -12.33 4.88
C ILE A 211 -8.95 -12.09 4.78
N PRO A 212 -9.47 -11.71 3.61
CA PRO A 212 -10.91 -11.61 3.38
C PRO A 212 -11.61 -12.89 3.85
N THR A 213 -12.69 -12.75 4.62
CA THR A 213 -13.30 -13.88 5.35
C THR A 213 -13.67 -15.04 4.41
N GLN A 214 -14.11 -14.73 3.20
CA GLN A 214 -14.48 -15.68 2.15
C GLN A 214 -13.28 -16.48 1.62
N ASN A 215 -12.07 -15.92 1.71
CA ASN A 215 -10.85 -16.50 1.16
C ASN A 215 -10.01 -17.27 2.18
N ARG A 216 -10.42 -17.30 3.46
CA ARG A 216 -9.66 -17.94 4.56
C ARG A 216 -9.55 -19.47 4.50
N ARG A 217 -10.38 -20.12 3.68
CA ARG A 217 -10.40 -21.60 3.53
C ARG A 217 -10.06 -22.06 2.13
N VAL A 218 -10.51 -21.31 1.14
CA VAL A 218 -10.28 -21.56 -0.28
C VAL A 218 -10.04 -20.19 -0.89
N SER A 219 -8.94 -20.04 -1.62
CA SER A 219 -8.59 -18.80 -2.27
C SER A 219 -8.48 -19.01 -3.79
N PRO A 220 -8.59 -17.94 -4.61
CA PRO A 220 -8.55 -18.03 -6.06
C PRO A 220 -7.36 -18.81 -6.64
N SER A 221 -6.16 -18.59 -6.11
CA SER A 221 -4.92 -19.24 -6.56
C SER A 221 -4.57 -20.52 -5.79
N GLY A 222 -5.25 -20.78 -4.66
CA GLY A 222 -4.86 -21.83 -3.70
C GLY A 222 -3.85 -21.35 -2.64
N GLN A 223 -3.19 -20.21 -2.88
CA GLN A 223 -2.29 -19.58 -1.92
C GLN A 223 -3.07 -18.60 -1.03
N ILE A 224 -3.62 -19.13 0.07
CA ILE A 224 -4.53 -18.37 0.95
C ILE A 224 -3.87 -17.08 1.48
N ALA A 225 -2.60 -17.14 1.89
CA ALA A 225 -1.90 -15.99 2.42
C ALA A 225 -1.60 -14.94 1.35
N ALA A 226 -1.00 -15.34 0.22
CA ALA A 226 -0.70 -14.44 -0.89
C ALA A 226 -1.97 -13.78 -1.45
N ASP A 227 -3.04 -14.55 -1.68
CA ASP A 227 -4.34 -14.00 -2.12
C ASP A 227 -4.95 -13.05 -1.09
N GLY A 228 -4.75 -13.34 0.20
CA GLY A 228 -5.17 -12.47 1.30
C GLY A 228 -4.46 -11.13 1.27
N MET A 229 -3.14 -11.13 1.02
CA MET A 229 -2.35 -9.90 0.97
C MET A 229 -2.71 -8.98 -0.19
N LEU A 230 -3.25 -9.50 -1.30
CA LEU A 230 -3.56 -8.68 -2.49
C LEU A 230 -4.50 -7.52 -2.16
N THR A 231 -5.39 -7.67 -1.16
CA THR A 231 -6.28 -6.57 -0.76
C THR A 231 -5.55 -5.43 -0.06
N SER A 232 -4.56 -5.74 0.78
CA SER A 232 -3.74 -4.74 1.47
C SER A 232 -2.76 -4.11 0.50
N ILE A 233 -2.09 -4.93 -0.32
CA ILE A 233 -1.19 -4.45 -1.37
C ILE A 233 -1.92 -3.48 -2.32
N ALA A 234 -3.14 -3.80 -2.76
CA ALA A 234 -3.93 -2.90 -3.59
C ALA A 234 -4.25 -1.56 -2.89
N HIS A 235 -4.63 -1.63 -1.62
CA HIS A 235 -4.94 -0.47 -0.80
C HIS A 235 -3.71 0.42 -0.63
N GLU A 236 -2.58 -0.12 -0.18
CA GLU A 236 -1.35 0.66 0.00
C GLU A 236 -0.84 1.25 -1.32
N ILE A 237 -1.00 0.56 -2.46
CA ILE A 237 -0.63 1.11 -3.78
C ILE A 237 -1.53 2.27 -4.17
N ALA A 238 -2.84 2.18 -3.90
CA ALA A 238 -3.77 3.25 -4.20
C ALA A 238 -3.43 4.53 -3.44
N GLU A 239 -3.15 4.40 -2.14
CA GLU A 239 -2.81 5.53 -1.28
C GLU A 239 -1.40 6.05 -1.60
N ALA A 240 -0.40 5.18 -1.77
CA ALA A 240 0.93 5.59 -2.20
C ALA A 240 0.95 6.40 -3.52
N MET A 241 -0.02 6.18 -4.41
CA MET A 241 -0.14 6.96 -5.64
C MET A 241 -0.81 8.31 -5.43
N SER A 242 -1.92 8.36 -4.69
CA SER A 242 -2.67 9.59 -4.46
C SER A 242 -1.97 10.51 -3.46
N ASP A 243 -1.30 9.96 -2.46
CA ASP A 243 -0.66 10.66 -1.36
C ASP A 243 0.64 9.96 -0.95
N PRO A 244 1.65 9.98 -1.84
CA PRO A 244 2.96 9.38 -1.60
C PRO A 244 3.64 9.84 -0.29
N GLU A 245 3.34 11.07 0.16
CA GLU A 245 3.89 11.68 1.37
C GLU A 245 2.84 11.85 2.48
N THR A 246 1.69 11.16 2.35
CA THR A 246 0.59 11.08 3.33
C THR A 246 -0.15 12.40 3.59
N GLN A 247 0.05 13.44 2.77
CA GLN A 247 -0.54 14.77 2.96
C GLN A 247 -1.54 15.20 1.88
N THR A 248 -1.65 14.47 0.77
CA THR A 248 -2.30 14.99 -0.43
C THR A 248 -3.80 14.74 -0.48
N TRP A 249 -4.25 13.48 -0.62
CA TRP A 249 -5.65 13.12 -0.89
C TRP A 249 -6.30 12.37 0.28
N ARG A 250 -6.66 13.11 1.33
CA ARG A 250 -7.22 12.55 2.57
C ARG A 250 -8.38 13.36 3.09
N ASP A 251 -9.14 12.78 4.02
CA ASP A 251 -10.16 13.52 4.76
C ASP A 251 -9.56 14.27 5.96
N LYS A 252 -10.41 15.05 6.66
CA LYS A 252 -10.00 15.81 7.86
C LYS A 252 -9.62 14.95 9.07
N GLN A 253 -9.86 13.64 9.03
CA GLN A 253 -9.45 12.67 10.04
C GLN A 253 -8.17 11.92 9.65
N GLY A 254 -7.64 12.15 8.45
CA GLY A 254 -6.48 11.47 7.90
C GLY A 254 -6.80 10.15 7.22
N ASN A 255 -8.08 9.82 6.96
CA ASN A 255 -8.41 8.64 6.15
C ASN A 255 -8.19 8.98 4.68
N GLU A 256 -7.51 8.10 3.97
CA GLU A 256 -7.09 8.30 2.59
C GLU A 256 -8.14 7.71 1.63
N ASN A 257 -7.85 7.66 0.33
CA ASN A 257 -8.82 7.25 -0.66
C ASN A 257 -9.24 5.77 -0.55
N ALA A 258 -8.34 4.86 -0.19
CA ALA A 258 -8.61 3.43 -0.13
C ALA A 258 -9.23 2.99 1.21
N ASP A 259 -9.27 3.89 2.20
CA ASP A 259 -10.02 3.73 3.45
C ASP A 259 -11.55 3.87 3.30
N LYS A 260 -12.03 4.49 2.21
CA LYS A 260 -13.43 4.93 2.07
C LYS A 260 -14.40 3.87 1.56
#